data_AF-A0A4Q7QAX6-F1
#
_entry.id   AF-A0A4Q7QAX6-F1
#
_cell.length_a   1.000
_cell.length_b   1.000
_cell.length_c   1.000
_cell.angle_alpha   90.00
_cell.angle_beta   90.00
_cell.angle_gamma   90.00
#
_symmetry.space_group_name_H-M   'P 1'
#
loop_
_entity.id
_entity.type
_entity.pdbx_description
1 polymer ?
#
loop_
_entity_poly.entity_id
_entity_poly.type
_entity_poly.pdbx_seq_one_letter_code
_entity_poly.pdbx_strand_id
1 'polypeptide(L)'
;MQDSAPPPRPRSFRRTLGVVLGTAALMLTSAAMAYAAPPPSLPQNADGYEQSFSPAYDYDTDGCYATPAIGADGTLNPGLNPTGDVNGNCRDQSDLDNSQTYSREKCNNGWCAIVYASYFEKDQALPGSSLGGHRHDWEHVVSWVNQSTNQVDYVTTTQHSSQVTYTRSQVRFDGSHPKVVYHKDGASTHFFRLANSNDEPPENHYHNWRYPPLVGWNGYPSTSLRDTLMTADFGSATIKITDKDDRFRNLLNASKPSGIPFDPWA
;
A
#
# COMPACT_ATOMS: atom_id res chain seq x y z
N MET A 1 -15.27 2.81 109.69
CA MET A 1 -16.37 3.29 108.81
C MET A 1 -15.72 3.83 107.55
N GLN A 2 -16.15 3.30 106.40
CA GLN A 2 -16.09 3.84 105.05
C GLN A 2 -14.68 4.14 104.47
N ASP A 3 -14.21 3.34 103.52
CA ASP A 3 -14.57 3.35 102.08
C ASP A 3 -13.93 4.57 101.36
N SER A 4 -13.33 4.48 100.18
CA SER A 4 -13.10 3.36 99.26
C SER A 4 -12.09 3.84 98.19
N ALA A 5 -11.50 2.86 97.49
CA ALA A 5 -10.40 2.96 96.54
C ALA A 5 -10.61 3.88 95.30
N PRO A 6 -9.51 4.33 94.64
CA PRO A 6 -9.56 5.15 93.43
C PRO A 6 -10.05 4.38 92.19
N PRO A 7 -10.56 5.09 91.16
CA PRO A 7 -11.15 4.46 89.98
C PRO A 7 -10.08 3.85 89.04
N PRO A 8 -10.35 2.71 88.40
CA PRO A 8 -9.55 2.20 87.28
C PRO A 8 -10.21 2.48 85.92
N ARG A 9 -9.37 2.42 84.86
CA ARG A 9 -9.60 2.10 83.42
C ARG A 9 -9.14 3.20 82.46
N PRO A 10 -8.84 2.90 81.18
CA PRO A 10 -8.32 1.67 80.58
C PRO A 10 -7.11 1.96 79.63
N ARG A 11 -6.78 0.93 78.85
CA ARG A 11 -5.53 0.62 78.14
C ARG A 11 -5.29 1.35 76.81
N SER A 12 -4.00 1.30 76.46
CA SER A 12 -3.39 1.00 75.15
C SER A 12 -3.46 2.02 74.01
N PHE A 13 -2.26 2.52 73.70
CA PHE A 13 -1.59 2.41 72.39
C PHE A 13 -2.50 2.30 71.16
N ARG A 14 -2.48 3.34 70.32
CA ARG A 14 -1.67 3.35 69.09
C ARG A 14 -1.63 4.76 68.50
N ARG A 15 -0.41 5.28 68.37
CA ARG A 15 -0.09 6.36 67.43
C ARG A 15 -0.23 5.79 66.03
N THR A 16 -1.10 6.36 65.22
CA THR A 16 -1.00 6.29 63.76
C THR A 16 -0.93 7.71 63.25
N LEU A 17 0.29 8.21 63.14
CA LEU A 17 0.60 9.38 62.33
C LEU A 17 0.56 8.88 60.87
N GLY A 18 -0.58 9.06 60.20
CA GLY A 18 -0.68 8.79 58.77
C GLY A 18 0.06 9.88 58.02
N VAL A 19 1.26 9.58 57.53
CA VAL A 19 1.97 10.41 56.57
C VAL A 19 1.32 10.16 55.21
N VAL A 20 0.54 11.14 54.72
CA VAL A 20 0.08 11.15 53.32
C VAL A 20 1.24 11.67 52.47
N LEU A 21 2.07 10.77 51.96
CA LEU A 21 3.00 11.07 50.87
C LEU A 21 2.22 11.00 49.56
N GLY A 22 1.75 12.15 49.09
CA GLY A 22 1.18 12.29 47.75
C GLY A 22 2.29 12.19 46.71
N THR A 23 2.45 11.02 46.08
CA THR A 23 3.27 10.89 44.87
C THR A 23 2.48 11.42 43.68
N ALA A 24 2.73 12.66 43.29
CA ALA A 24 2.33 13.17 41.99
C ALA A 24 3.23 12.54 40.92
N ALA A 25 2.79 11.44 40.33
CA ALA A 25 3.42 10.88 39.13
C ALA A 25 3.10 11.80 37.95
N LEU A 26 4.10 12.56 37.50
CA LEU A 26 4.00 13.36 36.29
C LEU A 26 4.06 12.41 35.08
N MET A 27 2.90 11.98 34.59
CA MET A 27 2.79 11.22 33.35
C MET A 27 3.12 12.17 32.19
N LEU A 28 4.37 12.15 31.71
CA LEU A 28 4.73 12.72 30.42
C LEU A 28 4.08 11.85 29.34
N THR A 29 2.82 12.13 28.99
CA THR A 29 2.21 11.56 27.79
C THR A 29 2.86 12.22 26.60
N SER A 30 3.87 11.58 25.99
CA SER A 30 4.22 11.88 24.61
C SER A 30 2.99 11.52 23.77
N ALA A 31 2.26 12.54 23.30
CA ALA A 31 1.29 12.33 22.25
C ALA A 31 2.07 11.94 20.99
N ALA A 32 2.36 10.65 20.84
CA ALA A 32 2.61 10.10 19.52
C ALA A 32 1.34 10.40 18.73
N MET A 33 1.45 11.24 17.71
CA MET A 33 0.38 11.39 16.74
C MET A 33 0.18 10.00 16.12
N ALA A 34 -0.79 9.24 16.61
CA ALA A 34 -1.16 7.98 16.01
C ALA A 34 -1.74 8.31 14.64
N TYR A 35 -0.94 8.15 13.59
CA TYR A 35 -1.46 8.16 12.23
C TYR A 35 -2.49 7.03 12.12
N ALA A 36 -3.58 7.28 11.40
CA ALA A 36 -4.56 6.23 11.16
C ALA A 36 -3.87 5.14 10.33
N ALA A 37 -3.79 3.93 10.88
CA ALA A 37 -3.27 2.79 10.14
C ALA A 37 -4.09 2.56 8.87
N PRO A 38 -3.49 2.02 7.80
CA PRO A 38 -4.23 1.57 6.63
C PRO A 38 -5.41 0.65 7.02
N PRO A 39 -6.53 0.68 6.28
CA PRO A 39 -7.57 -0.31 6.50
C PRO A 39 -7.03 -1.73 6.25
N PRO A 40 -7.64 -2.78 6.85
CA PRO A 40 -7.24 -4.16 6.57
C PRO A 40 -7.39 -4.51 5.09
N SER A 41 -6.46 -5.31 4.55
CA SER A 41 -6.50 -5.81 3.18
C SER A 41 -7.79 -6.57 2.90
N LEU A 42 -8.31 -6.40 1.69
CA LEU A 42 -9.36 -7.26 1.15
C LEU A 42 -8.80 -8.67 0.85
N PRO A 43 -9.64 -9.71 0.94
CA PRO A 43 -9.21 -11.06 0.58
C PRO A 43 -8.71 -11.14 -0.86
N GLN A 44 -7.68 -11.97 -1.08
CA GLN A 44 -7.27 -12.41 -2.43
C GLN A 44 -8.51 -12.89 -3.20
N ASN A 45 -8.78 -12.28 -4.34
CA ASN A 45 -9.85 -12.69 -5.24
C ASN A 45 -9.59 -12.16 -6.65
N ALA A 46 -8.59 -12.74 -7.31
CA ALA A 46 -8.37 -12.55 -8.74
C ALA A 46 -8.34 -13.94 -9.38
N ASP A 47 -8.81 -14.01 -10.63
CA ASP A 47 -8.87 -15.25 -11.38
C ASP A 47 -8.11 -15.14 -12.69
N GLY A 48 -8.13 -16.22 -13.47
CA GLY A 48 -7.63 -16.26 -14.84
C GLY A 48 -6.25 -15.63 -15.02
N TYR A 49 -6.17 -14.68 -15.95
CA TYR A 49 -4.92 -14.00 -16.28
C TYR A 49 -4.52 -12.96 -15.24
N GLU A 50 -5.47 -12.27 -14.61
CA GLU A 50 -5.20 -11.35 -13.50
C GLU A 50 -4.33 -12.04 -12.42
N GLN A 51 -4.71 -13.24 -12.00
CA GLN A 51 -3.94 -14.03 -11.04
C GLN A 51 -2.62 -14.58 -11.61
N SER A 52 -2.64 -15.07 -12.84
CA SER A 52 -1.53 -15.86 -13.40
C SER A 52 -0.32 -15.01 -13.80
N PHE A 53 -0.54 -13.74 -14.11
CA PHE A 53 0.48 -12.85 -14.67
C PHE A 53 0.72 -11.58 -13.84
N SER A 54 0.36 -11.63 -12.55
CA SER A 54 0.60 -10.55 -11.59
C SER A 54 2.09 -10.28 -11.43
N PRO A 55 2.53 -9.05 -11.14
CA PRO A 55 3.93 -8.80 -10.88
C PRO A 55 4.41 -9.46 -9.59
N ALA A 56 5.68 -9.82 -9.59
CA ALA A 56 6.45 -10.13 -8.40
C ALA A 56 7.09 -8.82 -7.92
N TYR A 57 6.69 -8.36 -6.73
CA TYR A 57 7.04 -7.02 -6.24
C TYR A 57 8.24 -7.02 -5.30
N ASP A 58 9.04 -5.98 -5.43
CA ASP A 58 9.90 -5.47 -4.37
C ASP A 58 9.66 -3.96 -4.18
N TYR A 59 10.18 -3.41 -3.09
CA TYR A 59 10.09 -2.00 -2.74
C TYR A 59 11.44 -1.58 -2.18
N ASP A 60 12.09 -0.60 -2.82
CA ASP A 60 13.36 -0.05 -2.36
C ASP A 60 13.21 0.58 -0.97
N THR A 61 14.31 0.66 -0.21
CA THR A 61 14.30 1.15 1.17
C THR A 61 13.77 2.57 1.36
N ASP A 62 13.72 3.37 0.29
CA ASP A 62 13.37 4.79 0.32
C ASP A 62 11.93 5.11 -0.06
N GLY A 63 11.03 4.12 -0.12
CA GLY A 63 9.59 4.32 -0.36
C GLY A 63 8.67 3.56 0.61
N CYS A 64 7.37 3.87 0.54
CA CYS A 64 6.31 3.16 1.25
C CYS A 64 6.08 1.75 0.69
N TYR A 65 5.40 0.89 1.47
CA TYR A 65 4.79 -0.33 0.95
C TYR A 65 3.42 -0.05 0.32
N ALA A 66 3.01 -0.91 -0.61
CA ALA A 66 1.69 -0.82 -1.24
C ALA A 66 0.61 -1.29 -0.27
N THR A 67 -0.16 -0.38 0.31
CA THR A 67 -1.19 -0.66 1.32
C THR A 67 -2.60 -0.67 0.71
N PRO A 68 -3.64 -1.14 1.44
CA PRO A 68 -4.99 -1.16 0.93
C PRO A 68 -5.53 0.27 0.82
N ALA A 69 -6.12 0.60 -0.33
CA ALA A 69 -6.75 1.89 -0.58
C ALA A 69 -8.17 2.00 0.00
N ILE A 70 -8.79 0.85 0.31
CA ILE A 70 -10.15 0.75 0.84
C ILE A 70 -10.29 -0.52 1.71
N GLY A 71 -10.99 -0.40 2.84
CA GLY A 71 -11.37 -1.51 3.70
C GLY A 71 -12.68 -2.18 3.28
N ALA A 72 -12.98 -3.36 3.83
CA ALA A 72 -14.20 -4.11 3.50
C ALA A 72 -15.51 -3.37 3.87
N ASP A 73 -15.44 -2.40 4.77
CA ASP A 73 -16.54 -1.52 5.18
C ASP A 73 -16.73 -0.29 4.28
N GLY A 74 -15.87 -0.10 3.27
CA GLY A 74 -15.88 1.07 2.39
C GLY A 74 -15.04 2.25 2.89
N THR A 75 -14.37 2.13 4.05
CA THR A 75 -13.47 3.17 4.54
C THR A 75 -12.27 3.30 3.61
N LEU A 76 -12.11 4.47 2.99
CA LEU A 76 -10.94 4.80 2.17
C LEU A 76 -9.72 5.04 3.04
N ASN A 77 -8.55 4.65 2.54
CA ASN A 77 -7.29 4.93 3.18
C ASN A 77 -7.04 6.46 3.19
N PRO A 78 -6.86 7.09 4.36
CA PRO A 78 -6.70 8.54 4.46
C PRO A 78 -5.35 9.02 3.92
N GLY A 79 -4.41 8.11 3.68
CA GLY A 79 -3.03 8.39 3.29
C GLY A 79 -2.24 9.08 4.41
N LEU A 80 -1.04 9.53 4.06
CA LEU A 80 -0.14 10.25 4.94
C LEU A 80 0.23 11.61 4.36
N ASN A 81 0.54 12.57 5.23
CA ASN A 81 1.15 13.81 4.76
C ASN A 81 2.55 13.49 4.21
N PRO A 82 2.96 14.03 3.04
CA PRO A 82 4.30 13.88 2.47
C PRO A 82 5.30 14.75 3.24
N THR A 83 5.50 14.42 4.51
CA THR A 83 6.38 15.09 5.46
C THR A 83 7.12 14.05 6.29
N GLY A 84 8.16 14.50 7.01
CA GLY A 84 9.04 13.59 7.74
C GLY A 84 9.93 12.79 6.78
N ASP A 85 10.34 11.60 7.19
CA ASP A 85 11.15 10.74 6.35
C ASP A 85 10.35 10.21 5.14
N VAL A 86 11.02 9.97 4.02
CA VAL A 86 10.37 9.58 2.75
C VAL A 86 9.56 8.30 2.92
N ASN A 87 10.13 7.31 3.60
CA ASN A 87 9.50 6.03 3.95
C ASN A 87 8.84 6.05 5.35
N GLY A 88 8.82 7.20 6.03
CA GLY A 88 8.41 7.30 7.43
C GLY A 88 6.92 7.04 7.62
N ASN A 89 6.60 6.13 8.56
CA ASN A 89 5.27 5.68 8.95
C ASN A 89 4.48 4.90 7.87
N CYS A 90 5.14 4.39 6.83
CA CYS A 90 4.49 3.63 5.75
C CYS A 90 5.34 2.46 5.22
N ARG A 91 6.38 2.07 5.96
CA ARG A 91 7.30 1.02 5.58
C ARG A 91 7.59 0.07 6.74
N ASP A 92 6.72 0.00 7.74
CA ASP A 92 6.88 -1.00 8.78
C ASP A 92 6.55 -2.39 8.22
N GLN A 93 7.10 -3.45 8.83
CA GLN A 93 6.79 -4.82 8.40
C GLN A 93 5.28 -5.10 8.40
N SER A 94 4.53 -4.48 9.33
CA SER A 94 3.07 -4.56 9.38
C SER A 94 2.38 -3.97 8.14
N ASP A 95 2.96 -2.95 7.52
CA ASP A 95 2.42 -2.35 6.29
C ASP A 95 2.63 -3.31 5.11
N LEU A 96 3.77 -4.02 5.08
CA LEU A 96 4.02 -5.07 4.08
C LEU A 96 3.10 -6.28 4.27
N ASP A 97 2.83 -6.66 5.52
CA ASP A 97 1.90 -7.75 5.86
C ASP A 97 0.45 -7.42 5.48
N ASN A 98 0.09 -6.13 5.51
CA ASN A 98 -1.21 -5.62 5.11
C ASN A 98 -1.26 -5.18 3.63
N SER A 99 -0.29 -5.56 2.82
CA SER A 99 -0.21 -5.06 1.44
C SER A 99 -1.40 -5.48 0.56
N GLN A 100 -1.65 -4.73 -0.51
CA GLN A 100 -2.73 -5.00 -1.46
C GLN A 100 -2.35 -4.59 -2.89
N THR A 101 -2.85 -5.34 -3.86
CA THR A 101 -2.86 -4.98 -5.28
C THR A 101 -4.30 -5.11 -5.81
N TYR A 102 -4.65 -4.26 -6.76
CA TYR A 102 -5.92 -4.31 -7.49
C TYR A 102 -5.65 -4.54 -8.97
N SER A 103 -6.57 -5.17 -9.70
CA SER A 103 -6.41 -5.30 -11.15
C SER A 103 -7.70 -5.12 -11.94
N ARG A 104 -7.49 -4.87 -13.23
CA ARG A 104 -8.51 -4.98 -14.26
C ARG A 104 -7.87 -5.40 -15.57
N GLU A 105 -8.51 -6.35 -16.25
CA GLU A 105 -8.09 -6.79 -17.58
C GLU A 105 -9.05 -6.37 -18.69
N LYS A 106 -8.52 -6.29 -19.91
CA LYS A 106 -9.28 -6.23 -21.17
C LYS A 106 -8.62 -7.18 -22.16
N CYS A 107 -9.43 -8.00 -22.83
CA CYS A 107 -8.98 -8.95 -23.83
C CYS A 107 -9.69 -8.73 -25.17
N ASN A 108 -8.95 -8.66 -26.25
CA ASN A 108 -9.47 -8.72 -27.62
C ASN A 108 -8.35 -9.04 -28.62
N ASN A 109 -8.75 -9.50 -29.81
CA ASN A 109 -7.84 -9.71 -30.94
C ASN A 109 -6.63 -10.61 -30.62
N GLY A 110 -6.79 -11.61 -29.74
CA GLY A 110 -5.72 -12.55 -29.37
C GLY A 110 -4.76 -12.03 -28.29
N TRP A 111 -5.06 -10.89 -27.65
CA TRP A 111 -4.24 -10.25 -26.63
C TRP A 111 -5.08 -9.86 -25.41
N CYS A 112 -4.47 -9.92 -24.23
CA CYS A 112 -5.02 -9.36 -23.00
C CYS A 112 -4.06 -8.34 -22.42
N ALA A 113 -4.58 -7.20 -21.99
CA ALA A 113 -3.87 -6.21 -21.20
C ALA A 113 -4.42 -6.26 -19.78
N ILE A 114 -3.55 -6.55 -18.81
CA ILE A 114 -3.92 -6.62 -17.40
C ILE A 114 -3.21 -5.48 -16.70
N VAL A 115 -3.98 -4.54 -16.16
CA VAL A 115 -3.45 -3.41 -15.40
C VAL A 115 -3.51 -3.76 -13.93
N TYR A 116 -2.36 -3.83 -13.28
CA TYR A 116 -2.20 -3.96 -11.83
C TYR A 116 -1.99 -2.56 -11.26
N ALA A 117 -2.72 -2.23 -10.20
CA ALA A 117 -2.66 -0.94 -9.52
C ALA A 117 -2.30 -1.14 -8.05
N SER A 118 -1.28 -0.42 -7.61
CA SER A 118 -0.79 -0.40 -6.22
C SER A 118 -0.97 0.99 -5.64
N TYR A 119 -1.53 1.07 -4.44
CA TYR A 119 -1.72 2.31 -3.71
C TYR A 119 -0.64 2.48 -2.65
N PHE A 120 -0.12 3.69 -2.52
CA PHE A 120 0.79 4.07 -1.43
C PHE A 120 0.21 5.26 -0.69
N GLU A 121 0.45 5.34 0.62
CA GLU A 121 -0.19 6.37 1.45
C GLU A 121 0.33 7.78 1.17
N LYS A 122 1.55 7.90 0.65
CA LYS A 122 2.19 9.13 0.22
C LYS A 122 3.28 8.82 -0.80
N ASP A 123 3.67 9.84 -1.55
CA ASP A 123 4.85 9.86 -2.38
C ASP A 123 5.60 11.18 -2.14
N GLN A 124 6.91 11.08 -1.90
CA GLN A 124 7.69 12.19 -1.37
C GLN A 124 9.07 12.23 -2.03
N ALA A 125 9.37 13.34 -2.70
CA ALA A 125 10.66 13.53 -3.35
C ALA A 125 11.80 13.84 -2.36
N LEU A 126 11.54 14.62 -1.31
CA LEU A 126 12.57 15.16 -0.41
C LEU A 126 12.25 14.91 1.07
N PRO A 127 13.19 14.43 1.90
CA PRO A 127 12.99 14.31 3.35
C PRO A 127 12.57 15.62 4.01
N GLY A 128 11.63 15.55 4.95
CA GLY A 128 11.17 16.68 5.75
C GLY A 128 10.34 17.73 5.02
N SER A 129 10.04 17.54 3.72
CA SER A 129 9.38 18.55 2.88
C SER A 129 8.28 17.93 2.02
N SER A 130 7.16 18.64 1.91
CA SER A 130 6.10 18.32 0.94
C SER A 130 6.38 18.88 -0.45
N LEU A 131 7.50 19.59 -0.65
CA LEU A 131 7.86 20.14 -1.95
C LEU A 131 8.17 19.00 -2.92
N GLY A 132 7.34 18.87 -3.96
CA GLY A 132 7.46 17.78 -4.94
C GLY A 132 6.95 16.44 -4.44
N GLY A 133 6.14 16.39 -3.38
CA GLY A 133 5.45 15.17 -2.94
C GLY A 133 3.94 15.39 -2.81
N HIS A 134 3.20 14.30 -2.63
CA HIS A 134 1.76 14.32 -2.40
C HIS A 134 1.32 13.23 -1.43
N ARG A 135 0.20 13.50 -0.75
CA ARG A 135 -0.58 12.47 -0.06
C ARG A 135 -1.21 11.58 -1.12
N HIS A 136 -1.25 10.28 -0.84
CA HIS A 136 -1.65 9.22 -1.76
C HIS A 136 -0.70 9.06 -2.94
N ASP A 137 -0.59 7.85 -3.45
CA ASP A 137 0.02 7.56 -4.72
C ASP A 137 -0.59 6.31 -5.35
N TRP A 138 -0.54 6.22 -6.68
CA TRP A 138 -1.08 5.13 -7.48
C TRP A 138 -0.14 4.81 -8.63
N GLU A 139 0.58 3.70 -8.50
CA GLU A 139 1.44 3.19 -9.55
C GLU A 139 0.86 1.95 -10.23
N HIS A 140 1.19 1.79 -11.50
CA HIS A 140 0.61 0.76 -12.34
C HIS A 140 1.65 -0.03 -13.13
N VAL A 141 1.41 -1.32 -13.22
CA VAL A 141 2.14 -2.24 -14.10
C VAL A 141 1.14 -2.90 -15.04
N VAL A 142 1.44 -2.96 -16.34
CA VAL A 142 0.61 -3.60 -17.34
C VAL A 142 1.30 -4.85 -17.87
N SER A 143 0.69 -6.01 -17.69
CA SER A 143 1.10 -7.25 -18.35
C SER A 143 0.35 -7.40 -19.66
N TRP A 144 1.07 -7.42 -20.79
CA TRP A 144 0.50 -7.67 -22.12
C TRP A 144 0.68 -9.14 -22.49
N VAL A 145 -0.40 -9.90 -22.39
CA VAL A 145 -0.44 -11.34 -22.59
C VAL A 145 -0.82 -11.67 -24.01
N ASN A 146 0.02 -12.45 -24.67
CA ASN A 146 -0.28 -13.08 -25.94
C ASN A 146 -1.05 -14.37 -25.69
N GLN A 147 -2.33 -14.42 -26.08
CA GLN A 147 -3.20 -15.57 -25.77
C GLN A 147 -2.79 -16.83 -26.54
N SER A 148 -2.10 -16.71 -27.68
CA SER A 148 -1.65 -17.86 -28.47
C SER A 148 -0.46 -18.59 -27.83
N THR A 149 0.38 -17.87 -27.08
CA THR A 149 1.54 -18.42 -26.37
C THR A 149 1.30 -18.56 -24.86
N ASN A 150 0.18 -18.00 -24.36
CA ASN A 150 -0.17 -17.93 -22.95
C ASN A 150 0.96 -17.35 -22.08
N GLN A 151 1.51 -16.20 -22.52
CA GLN A 151 2.69 -15.58 -21.93
C GLN A 151 2.64 -14.05 -22.00
N VAL A 152 3.25 -13.39 -21.01
CA VAL A 152 3.50 -11.95 -21.02
C VAL A 152 4.63 -11.61 -22.01
N ASP A 153 4.29 -11.05 -23.16
CA ASP A 153 5.26 -10.66 -24.20
C ASP A 153 5.77 -9.23 -24.02
N TYR A 154 5.00 -8.37 -23.33
CA TYR A 154 5.41 -7.02 -22.98
C TYR A 154 4.97 -6.66 -21.57
N VAL A 155 5.75 -5.78 -20.93
CA VAL A 155 5.39 -5.16 -19.65
C VAL A 155 5.47 -3.65 -19.80
N THR A 156 4.47 -2.94 -19.31
CA THR A 156 4.53 -1.48 -19.18
C THR A 156 4.58 -1.09 -17.72
N THR A 157 5.37 -0.08 -17.37
CA THR A 157 5.27 0.62 -16.07
C THR A 157 4.82 2.06 -16.30
N THR A 158 3.97 2.58 -15.42
CA THR A 158 3.80 4.04 -15.32
C THR A 158 5.07 4.66 -14.72
N GLN A 159 5.45 5.83 -15.23
CA GLN A 159 6.59 6.60 -14.74
C GLN A 159 6.16 8.06 -14.67
N HIS A 160 5.67 8.47 -13.50
CA HIS A 160 5.06 9.78 -13.30
C HIS A 160 3.88 10.01 -14.28
N SER A 161 3.97 11.03 -15.14
CA SER A 161 2.98 11.33 -16.18
C SER A 161 3.15 10.52 -17.48
N SER A 162 4.09 9.58 -17.52
CA SER A 162 4.43 8.81 -18.73
C SER A 162 4.28 7.30 -18.51
N GLN A 163 4.54 6.54 -19.58
CA GLN A 163 4.58 5.09 -19.56
C GLN A 163 5.82 4.63 -20.34
N VAL A 164 6.39 3.49 -19.94
CA VAL A 164 7.45 2.84 -20.71
C VAL A 164 7.09 1.38 -20.88
N THR A 165 7.12 0.92 -22.12
CA THR A 165 6.82 -0.46 -22.51
C THR A 165 8.09 -1.20 -22.88
N TYR A 166 8.26 -2.38 -22.29
CA TYR A 166 9.42 -3.24 -22.39
C TYR A 166 9.05 -4.54 -23.08
N THR A 167 9.93 -5.05 -23.93
CA THR A 167 9.80 -6.41 -24.48
C THR A 167 10.11 -7.43 -23.38
N ARG A 168 9.52 -8.63 -23.49
CA ARG A 168 9.78 -9.74 -22.56
C ARG A 168 11.27 -9.99 -22.30
N SER A 169 12.13 -9.85 -23.32
CA SER A 169 13.59 -10.05 -23.21
C SER A 169 14.29 -9.04 -22.29
N GLN A 170 13.68 -7.89 -22.01
CA GLN A 170 14.19 -6.88 -21.09
C GLN A 170 13.72 -7.13 -19.64
N VAL A 171 12.73 -7.99 -19.46
CA VAL A 171 12.04 -8.19 -18.18
C VAL A 171 12.54 -9.48 -17.51
N ARG A 172 12.89 -9.38 -16.23
CA ARG A 172 13.16 -10.55 -15.39
C ARG A 172 11.82 -11.09 -14.87
N PHE A 173 11.69 -12.41 -14.79
CA PHE A 173 10.47 -13.06 -14.30
C PHE A 173 10.77 -14.00 -13.14
N ASP A 174 9.83 -14.13 -12.21
CA ASP A 174 9.67 -15.31 -11.36
C ASP A 174 8.50 -16.14 -11.91
N GLY A 175 8.81 -17.24 -12.60
CA GLY A 175 7.81 -17.98 -13.37
C GLY A 175 7.13 -17.12 -14.43
N SER A 176 5.82 -16.88 -14.27
CA SER A 176 5.00 -16.02 -15.13
C SER A 176 4.91 -14.56 -14.66
N HIS A 177 5.48 -14.24 -13.50
CA HIS A 177 5.33 -12.96 -12.82
C HIS A 177 6.49 -12.01 -13.17
N PRO A 178 6.22 -10.87 -13.84
CA PRO A 178 7.28 -9.89 -14.11
C PRO A 178 7.78 -9.28 -12.80
N LYS A 179 9.10 -9.22 -12.64
CA LYS A 179 9.74 -8.64 -11.46
C LYS A 179 9.83 -7.13 -11.59
N VAL A 180 9.20 -6.42 -10.66
CA VAL A 180 9.14 -4.95 -10.61
C VAL A 180 9.49 -4.44 -9.23
N VAL A 181 10.07 -3.24 -9.17
CA VAL A 181 10.52 -2.63 -7.92
C VAL A 181 9.94 -1.23 -7.81
N TYR A 182 9.22 -0.95 -6.72
CA TYR A 182 8.81 0.41 -6.40
C TYR A 182 10.06 1.18 -5.95
N HIS A 183 10.42 2.19 -6.73
CA HIS A 183 11.74 2.82 -6.70
C HIS A 183 11.60 4.33 -6.70
N LYS A 184 12.47 5.00 -5.95
CA LYS A 184 12.59 6.45 -5.97
C LYS A 184 13.46 6.94 -7.13
N ASP A 185 12.90 7.75 -8.01
CA ASP A 185 13.58 8.25 -9.21
C ASP A 185 14.58 9.38 -8.91
N GLY A 186 15.71 9.02 -8.28
CA GLY A 186 16.75 9.96 -7.89
C GLY A 186 16.22 11.06 -6.95
N ALA A 187 16.24 12.30 -7.42
CA ALA A 187 15.74 13.45 -6.67
C ALA A 187 14.21 13.68 -6.83
N SER A 188 13.55 12.92 -7.70
CA SER A 188 12.11 12.98 -7.92
C SER A 188 11.35 12.02 -6.98
N THR A 189 10.07 11.85 -7.29
CA THR A 189 9.08 10.91 -6.75
C THR A 189 9.30 9.46 -7.18
N HIS A 190 8.41 8.56 -6.77
CA HIS A 190 8.54 7.14 -7.02
C HIS A 190 7.85 6.68 -8.31
N PHE A 191 8.22 5.49 -8.77
CA PHE A 191 7.50 4.72 -9.78
C PHE A 191 7.90 3.24 -9.73
N PHE A 192 7.20 2.36 -10.44
CA PHE A 192 7.69 0.99 -10.65
C PHE A 192 8.72 0.93 -11.78
N ARG A 193 9.95 0.51 -11.49
CA ARG A 193 10.92 0.10 -12.52
C ARG A 193 10.93 -1.42 -12.69
N LEU A 194 11.51 -1.88 -13.80
CA LEU A 194 11.88 -3.30 -13.91
C LEU A 194 12.98 -3.63 -12.89
N ALA A 195 12.92 -4.86 -12.36
CA ALA A 195 14.02 -5.40 -11.58
C ALA A 195 15.27 -5.63 -12.44
N ASN A 196 16.44 -5.47 -11.84
CA ASN A 196 17.74 -5.75 -12.42
C ASN A 196 18.54 -6.75 -11.56
N SER A 197 19.83 -6.92 -11.82
CA SER A 197 20.67 -7.89 -11.08
C SER A 197 20.96 -7.49 -9.63
N ASN A 198 20.78 -6.23 -9.27
CA ASN A 198 21.06 -5.71 -7.93
C ASN A 198 19.88 -5.90 -6.96
N ASP A 199 18.70 -6.28 -7.47
CA ASP A 199 17.49 -6.50 -6.66
C ASP A 199 17.38 -7.96 -6.16
N GLU A 200 18.52 -8.63 -5.99
CA GLU A 200 18.59 -10.02 -5.51
C GLU A 200 19.59 -10.11 -4.34
N PRO A 201 19.14 -10.33 -3.09
CA PRO A 201 17.73 -10.45 -2.70
C PRO A 201 17.00 -9.09 -2.72
N PRO A 202 15.65 -9.10 -2.81
CA PRO A 202 14.80 -7.93 -2.59
C PRO A 202 15.10 -7.13 -1.32
N GLU A 203 14.88 -5.81 -1.36
CA GLU A 203 15.15 -4.86 -0.26
C GLU A 203 14.03 -4.79 0.80
N ASN A 204 12.86 -5.37 0.53
CA ASN A 204 11.77 -5.41 1.51
C ASN A 204 12.10 -6.23 2.78
N HIS A 205 11.30 -6.07 3.83
CA HIS A 205 11.50 -6.71 5.15
C HIS A 205 11.67 -8.24 5.13
N TYR A 206 11.19 -8.93 4.09
CA TYR A 206 11.29 -10.39 3.97
C TYR A 206 12.44 -10.87 3.11
N HIS A 207 13.17 -9.96 2.44
CA HIS A 207 14.26 -10.28 1.52
C HIS A 207 13.87 -11.33 0.47
N ASN A 208 12.62 -11.30 0.01
CA ASN A 208 12.08 -12.15 -1.03
C ASN A 208 11.03 -11.42 -1.88
N TRP A 209 10.75 -11.95 -3.07
CA TRP A 209 9.76 -11.39 -3.98
C TRP A 209 8.35 -11.52 -3.37
N ARG A 210 7.57 -10.44 -3.43
CA ARG A 210 6.27 -10.34 -2.76
C ARG A 210 5.13 -10.46 -3.76
N TYR A 211 4.08 -11.12 -3.28
CA TYR A 211 2.82 -11.32 -4.00
C TYR A 211 1.67 -10.85 -3.10
N PRO A 212 1.42 -9.53 -3.01
CA PRO A 212 0.34 -9.02 -2.19
C PRO A 212 -1.01 -9.62 -2.59
N PRO A 213 -1.97 -9.73 -1.66
CA PRO A 213 -3.36 -9.97 -1.99
C PRO A 213 -3.81 -9.15 -3.21
N LEU A 214 -4.33 -9.82 -4.23
CA LEU A 214 -4.80 -9.27 -5.49
C LEU A 214 -6.31 -9.39 -5.56
N VAL A 215 -6.98 -8.26 -5.74
CA VAL A 215 -8.42 -8.19 -6.04
C VAL A 215 -8.60 -7.84 -7.52
N GLY A 216 -9.07 -8.81 -8.29
CA GLY A 216 -9.43 -8.62 -9.69
C GLY A 216 -10.72 -7.83 -9.85
N TRP A 217 -10.99 -7.33 -11.06
CA TRP A 217 -12.13 -6.44 -11.31
C TRP A 217 -13.48 -7.05 -10.92
N ASN A 218 -13.60 -8.37 -11.07
CA ASN A 218 -14.79 -9.15 -10.73
C ASN A 218 -14.72 -9.77 -9.33
N GLY A 219 -13.60 -9.59 -8.62
CA GLY A 219 -13.37 -10.22 -7.32
C GLY A 219 -13.58 -9.31 -6.11
N TYR A 220 -14.02 -8.07 -6.31
CA TYR A 220 -14.40 -7.22 -5.18
C TYR A 220 -15.55 -7.87 -4.38
N PRO A 221 -15.52 -7.79 -3.03
CA PRO A 221 -16.58 -8.32 -2.16
C PRO A 221 -18.00 -7.88 -2.55
N SER A 222 -18.13 -6.66 -3.08
CA SER A 222 -19.35 -6.19 -3.72
C SER A 222 -19.03 -5.21 -4.85
N THR A 223 -19.96 -5.06 -5.79
CA THR A 223 -19.89 -4.02 -6.81
C THR A 223 -19.91 -2.63 -6.19
N SER A 224 -20.69 -2.40 -5.13
CA SER A 224 -20.71 -1.11 -4.42
C SER A 224 -19.36 -0.72 -3.81
N LEU A 225 -18.61 -1.70 -3.28
CA LEU A 225 -17.28 -1.46 -2.73
C LEU A 225 -16.28 -1.11 -3.84
N ARG A 226 -16.33 -1.84 -4.96
CA ARG A 226 -15.54 -1.52 -6.16
C ARG A 226 -15.86 -0.10 -6.63
N ASP A 227 -17.13 0.22 -6.81
CA ASP A 227 -17.58 1.50 -7.33
C ASP A 227 -17.18 2.66 -6.39
N THR A 228 -17.17 2.43 -5.07
CA THR A 228 -16.65 3.38 -4.07
C THR A 228 -15.18 3.70 -4.33
N LEU A 229 -14.32 2.69 -4.49
CA LEU A 229 -12.90 2.89 -4.81
C LEU A 229 -12.70 3.55 -6.18
N MET A 230 -13.44 3.10 -7.20
CA MET A 230 -13.28 3.57 -8.58
C MET A 230 -13.74 5.02 -8.80
N THR A 231 -14.54 5.56 -7.87
CA THR A 231 -15.04 6.94 -7.93
C THR A 231 -14.37 7.88 -6.92
N ALA A 232 -13.64 7.33 -5.94
CA ALA A 232 -12.92 8.07 -4.92
C ALA A 232 -11.97 9.15 -5.50
N ASP A 233 -11.72 10.16 -4.69
CA ASP A 233 -10.78 11.23 -4.97
C ASP A 233 -9.55 11.08 -4.06
N PHE A 234 -8.41 10.77 -4.68
CA PHE A 234 -7.11 10.66 -4.01
C PHE A 234 -6.23 11.90 -4.30
N GLY A 235 -6.85 13.03 -4.64
CA GLY A 235 -6.18 14.30 -4.89
C GLY A 235 -5.30 14.23 -6.14
N SER A 236 -3.98 14.30 -5.95
CA SER A 236 -3.01 14.27 -7.05
C SER A 236 -2.79 12.86 -7.63
N ALA A 237 -3.09 11.82 -6.84
CA ALA A 237 -2.95 10.45 -7.27
C ALA A 237 -4.20 9.94 -7.99
N THR A 238 -4.02 9.16 -9.06
CA THR A 238 -5.14 8.65 -9.85
C THR A 238 -5.02 7.16 -10.12
N ILE A 239 -6.00 6.40 -9.65
CA ILE A 239 -6.20 5.01 -10.09
C ILE A 239 -6.60 4.99 -11.57
N LYS A 240 -5.97 4.11 -12.36
CA LYS A 240 -6.15 4.00 -13.81
C LYS A 240 -6.87 2.73 -14.26
N ILE A 241 -7.41 1.93 -13.33
CA ILE A 241 -8.29 0.79 -13.65
C ILE A 241 -9.78 1.17 -13.70
N THR A 242 -10.12 2.44 -13.46
CA THR A 242 -11.50 2.97 -13.46
C THR A 242 -11.97 3.43 -14.84
N ASP A 243 -13.28 3.39 -15.08
CA ASP A 243 -13.94 4.01 -16.23
C ASP A 243 -14.18 5.52 -16.06
N LYS A 244 -13.98 6.07 -14.85
CA LYS A 244 -14.02 7.52 -14.60
C LYS A 244 -13.02 8.22 -15.52
N ASP A 245 -13.47 9.22 -16.26
CA ASP A 245 -12.68 9.99 -17.24
C ASP A 245 -11.95 9.13 -18.30
N ASP A 246 -12.49 7.94 -18.64
CA ASP A 246 -11.88 6.96 -19.56
C ASP A 246 -10.46 6.51 -19.17
N ARG A 247 -10.08 6.63 -17.90
CA ARG A 247 -8.69 6.40 -17.44
C ARG A 247 -8.15 5.02 -17.84
N PHE A 248 -8.96 3.97 -17.73
CA PHE A 248 -8.56 2.63 -18.14
C PHE A 248 -8.25 2.54 -19.64
N ARG A 249 -9.14 3.03 -20.50
CA ARG A 249 -8.93 3.03 -21.96
C ARG A 249 -7.77 3.93 -22.37
N ASN A 250 -7.65 5.10 -21.73
CA ASN A 250 -6.56 6.04 -21.97
C ASN A 250 -5.19 5.46 -21.60
N LEU A 251 -5.06 4.78 -20.46
CA LEU A 251 -3.83 4.10 -20.09
C LEU A 251 -3.48 3.02 -21.12
N LEU A 252 -4.42 2.15 -21.47
CA LEU A 252 -4.21 1.09 -22.46
C LEU A 252 -3.80 1.66 -23.83
N ASN A 253 -4.44 2.73 -24.27
CA ASN A 253 -4.10 3.39 -25.53
C ASN A 253 -2.70 4.01 -25.53
N ALA A 254 -2.31 4.62 -24.40
CA ALA A 254 -0.98 5.21 -24.28
C ALA A 254 0.13 4.16 -24.15
N SER A 255 -0.15 2.98 -23.60
CA SER A 255 0.85 1.95 -23.26
C SER A 255 0.95 0.78 -24.23
N LYS A 256 -0.05 0.60 -25.11
CA LYS A 256 -0.12 -0.52 -26.05
C LYS A 256 1.18 -0.69 -26.87
N PRO A 257 1.82 -1.87 -26.83
CA PRO A 257 2.96 -2.18 -27.70
C PRO A 257 2.65 -1.95 -29.17
N SER A 258 3.59 -1.33 -29.90
CA SER A 258 3.48 -1.20 -31.34
C SER A 258 3.47 -2.59 -32.00
N GLY A 259 2.50 -2.86 -32.87
CA GLY A 259 2.46 -4.08 -33.68
C GLY A 259 1.59 -5.21 -33.15
N ILE A 260 0.92 -5.05 -32.00
CA ILE A 260 -0.12 -6.00 -31.57
C ILE A 260 -1.51 -5.53 -32.05
N PRO A 261 -2.42 -6.44 -32.43
CA PRO A 261 -3.77 -6.09 -32.90
C PRO A 261 -4.75 -5.72 -31.77
N PHE A 262 -4.30 -5.51 -30.54
CA PHE A 262 -5.15 -5.10 -29.42
C PHE A 262 -5.87 -3.77 -29.65
N ASP A 263 -7.13 -3.65 -29.25
CA ASP A 263 -7.90 -2.41 -29.35
C ASP A 263 -8.34 -1.91 -27.96
N PRO A 264 -7.78 -0.80 -27.44
CA PRO A 264 -8.21 -0.19 -26.19
C PRO A 264 -9.68 0.26 -26.18
N TRP A 265 -10.27 0.53 -27.36
CA TRP A 265 -11.58 1.15 -27.53
C TRP A 265 -12.66 0.21 -28.08
N ALA A 266 -12.35 -1.07 -28.26
CA ALA A 266 -13.32 -2.10 -28.67
C ALA A 266 -14.44 -2.33 -27.66
#